data_AF-X0SJS2-F1
#
_entry.id   AF-X0SJS2-F1
#
_cell.length_a   1.000
_cell.length_b   1.000
_cell.length_c   1.000
_cell.angle_alpha   90.00
_cell.angle_beta   90.00
_cell.angle_gamma   90.00
#
_symmetry.space_group_name_H-M   'P 1'
#
loop_
_entity.id
_entity.type
_entity.pdbx_description
1 polymer ?
#
loop_
_entity_poly.entity_id
_entity_poly.type
_entity_poly.pdbx_seq_one_letter_code
_entity_poly.pdbx_strand_id
1 'polypeptide(L)'
;MGWKEPVFEAKVESIEKNCSAGHEAGDVFEINTHKTGGICGWCYHDLFPTLMTLCMDGKIPWRDNQDEWIYECPDRYNLVTFRIKKKE
;
A
#
# COMPACT_ATOMS: atom_id res chain seq x y z
N MET A 1 7.89 4.53 -27.11
CA MET A 1 7.90 3.59 -25.96
C MET A 1 7.62 4.43 -24.72
N GLY A 2 6.41 4.38 -24.18
CA GLY A 2 5.88 5.41 -23.26
C GLY A 2 5.19 4.83 -22.03
N TRP A 3 5.65 3.68 -21.54
CA TRP A 3 5.12 3.08 -20.32
C TRP A 3 5.58 3.91 -19.11
N LYS A 4 4.63 4.34 -18.28
CA LYS A 4 4.87 5.00 -17.01
C LYS A 4 4.44 4.04 -15.91
N GLU A 5 5.34 3.80 -14.97
CA GLU A 5 5.04 3.01 -13.78
C GLU A 5 3.91 3.67 -12.98
N PRO A 6 2.86 2.94 -12.57
CA PRO A 6 1.82 3.50 -11.74
C PRO A 6 2.37 3.84 -10.35
N VAL A 7 1.92 4.98 -9.83
CA VAL A 7 2.18 5.41 -8.45
C VAL A 7 0.91 5.20 -7.66
N PHE A 8 1.05 4.76 -6.42
CA PHE A 8 -0.05 4.58 -5.48
C PHE A 8 0.16 5.49 -4.27
N GLU A 9 -0.93 6.04 -3.78
CA GLU A 9 -1.00 6.73 -2.50
C GLU A 9 -1.47 5.71 -1.45
N ALA A 10 -0.68 5.55 -0.39
CA ALA A 10 -1.01 4.72 0.75
C ALA A 10 -1.25 5.62 1.95
N LYS A 11 -2.51 5.74 2.38
CA LYS A 11 -2.91 6.54 3.53
C LYS A 11 -3.21 5.65 4.72
N VAL A 12 -2.64 5.96 5.88
CA VAL A 12 -3.00 5.28 7.14
C VAL A 12 -4.37 5.79 7.59
N GLU A 13 -5.36 4.90 7.57
CA GLU A 13 -6.73 5.20 8.03
C GLU A 13 -6.85 5.01 9.54
N SER A 14 -6.26 3.95 10.08
CA SER A 14 -6.32 3.65 11.51
C SER A 14 -5.16 2.82 11.99
N ILE A 15 -4.92 2.90 13.30
CA ILE A 15 -3.96 2.07 14.04
C ILE A 15 -4.68 1.57 15.28
N GLU A 16 -4.73 0.26 15.50
CA GLU A 16 -5.39 -0.30 16.69
C GLU A 16 -4.57 -0.08 17.97
N LYS A 17 -3.25 -0.16 17.88
CA LYS A 17 -2.33 0.04 19.01
C LYS A 17 -1.18 0.96 18.64
N ASN A 18 0.03 0.43 18.52
CA ASN A 18 1.23 1.22 18.31
C ASN A 18 2.10 0.59 17.22
N CYS A 19 2.33 1.32 16.13
CA CYS A 19 3.25 0.90 15.09
C CYS A 19 4.70 1.06 15.56
N SER A 20 5.48 -0.02 15.61
CA SER A 20 6.91 0.02 15.97
C SER A 20 7.78 0.76 14.95
N ALA A 21 7.29 0.93 13.72
CA ALA A 21 7.96 1.71 12.69
C ALA A 21 7.69 3.22 12.78
N GLY A 22 6.83 3.67 13.70
CA GLY A 22 6.54 5.08 13.93
C GLY A 22 5.48 5.68 13.01
N HIS A 23 4.70 4.87 12.29
CA HIS A 23 3.58 5.37 11.49
C HIS A 23 2.42 5.84 12.37
N GLU A 24 1.73 6.88 11.94
CA GLU A 24 0.61 7.51 12.61
C GLU A 24 -0.64 7.55 11.72
N ALA A 25 -1.83 7.64 12.33
CA ALA A 25 -3.08 7.77 11.59
C ALA A 25 -3.11 9.11 10.84
N GLY A 26 -3.41 9.06 9.54
CA GLY A 26 -3.35 10.22 8.65
C GLY A 26 -2.06 10.34 7.84
N ASP A 27 -1.02 9.55 8.13
CA ASP A 27 0.17 9.50 7.29
C ASP A 27 -0.18 9.12 5.85
N VAL A 28 0.54 9.72 4.91
CA VAL A 28 0.37 9.48 3.47
C VAL A 28 1.72 9.20 2.83
N PHE A 29 1.80 8.08 2.12
CA PHE A 29 3.01 7.62 1.46
C PHE A 29 2.77 7.48 -0.05
N GLU A 30 3.70 7.97 -0.87
CA GLU A 30 3.71 7.67 -2.30
C GLU A 30 4.59 6.45 -2.56
N ILE A 31 3.96 5.37 -3.03
CA ILE A 31 4.60 4.08 -3.21
C ILE A 31 4.47 3.59 -4.64
N ASN A 32 5.48 2.87 -5.10
CA ASN A 32 5.44 2.09 -6.34
C ASN A 32 6.36 0.87 -6.17
N THR A 33 6.72 0.16 -7.23
CA THR A 33 7.56 -1.06 -7.14
C THR A 33 9.05 -0.77 -6.87
N HIS A 34 9.46 0.49 -6.93
CA HIS A 34 10.84 0.93 -6.67
C HIS A 34 10.98 1.73 -5.37
N LYS A 35 9.89 2.30 -4.85
CA LYS A 35 9.88 3.18 -3.69
C LYS A 35 8.83 2.72 -2.70
N THR A 36 9.26 2.49 -1.46
CA THR A 36 8.37 2.19 -0.34
C THR A 36 7.66 3.42 0.21
N GLY A 37 8.07 4.62 -0.22
CA GLY A 37 7.46 5.90 0.20
C GLY A 37 7.66 6.24 1.67
N GLY A 38 8.43 5.47 2.44
CA GLY A 38 8.54 5.58 3.90
C GLY A 38 7.85 4.44 4.65
N ILE A 39 7.03 3.61 3.98
CA ILE A 39 6.50 2.38 4.58
C ILE A 39 7.66 1.47 4.98
N CYS A 40 7.54 0.85 6.15
CA CYS A 40 8.58 -0.02 6.68
C CYS A 40 8.78 -1.26 5.79
N GLY A 41 10.00 -1.79 5.74
CA GLY A 41 10.34 -2.86 4.81
C GLY A 41 9.51 -4.14 4.99
N TRP A 42 9.09 -4.46 6.21
CA TRP A 42 8.26 -5.64 6.47
C TRP A 42 6.84 -5.50 5.90
N CYS A 43 6.18 -4.37 6.17
CA CYS A 43 4.86 -4.07 5.62
C CYS A 43 4.91 -3.97 4.09
N TYR A 44 5.92 -3.28 3.55
CA TYR A 44 6.07 -3.15 2.11
C TYR A 44 6.35 -4.48 1.41
N HIS A 45 7.16 -5.37 2.01
CA HIS A 45 7.43 -6.70 1.45
C HIS A 45 6.14 -7.52 1.25
N ASP A 46 5.21 -7.45 2.21
CA ASP A 46 3.92 -8.15 2.12
C ASP A 46 2.98 -7.50 1.07
N LEU A 47 3.00 -6.17 0.96
CA LEU A 47 2.23 -5.43 -0.05
C LEU A 47 2.77 -5.60 -1.48
N PHE A 48 4.08 -5.81 -1.64
CA PHE A 48 4.80 -5.75 -2.92
C PHE A 48 4.22 -6.63 -4.04
N PRO A 49 3.82 -7.90 -3.82
CA PRO A 49 3.23 -8.73 -4.89
C PRO A 49 1.95 -8.13 -5.49
N THR A 50 1.15 -7.44 -4.67
CA THR A 50 -0.05 -6.72 -5.12
C THR A 50 0.35 -5.56 -6.03
N LEU A 51 1.32 -4.75 -5.61
CA LEU A 51 1.83 -3.62 -6.40
C LEU A 51 2.41 -4.09 -7.73
N MET A 52 3.21 -5.17 -7.72
CA MET A 52 3.79 -5.77 -8.92
C MET A 52 2.72 -6.23 -9.91
N THR A 53 1.65 -6.87 -9.42
CA THR A 53 0.54 -7.31 -10.27
C THR A 53 -0.11 -6.12 -10.97
N LEU A 54 -0.43 -5.06 -10.22
CA LEU A 54 -1.07 -3.86 -10.76
C LEU A 54 -0.13 -3.02 -11.64
N CYS A 55 1.17 -3.03 -11.35
CA CYS A 55 2.21 -2.39 -12.15
C CYS A 55 2.24 -2.93 -13.59
N MET A 56 1.98 -4.23 -13.75
CA MET A 56 1.97 -4.91 -15.06
C MET A 56 0.56 -4.99 -15.68
N ASP A 57 -0.34 -4.06 -15.32
CA ASP A 57 -1.74 -4.03 -15.74
C ASP A 57 -2.54 -5.31 -15.43
N GLY A 58 -2.05 -6.11 -14.46
CA GLY A 58 -2.75 -7.26 -13.92
C GLY A 58 -3.97 -6.84 -13.11
N LYS A 59 -4.94 -7.75 -12.99
CA LYS A 59 -6.16 -7.53 -12.20
C LYS A 59 -6.26 -8.58 -11.10
N ILE A 60 -6.76 -8.16 -9.95
CA ILE A 60 -7.02 -9.02 -8.78
C ILE A 60 -8.49 -9.46 -8.83
N PRO A 61 -8.80 -10.74 -9.10
CA PRO A 61 -10.16 -11.18 -9.41
C PRO A 61 -11.19 -10.96 -8.30
N TRP A 62 -10.74 -10.94 -7.05
CA TRP A 62 -11.61 -10.79 -5.87
C TRP A 62 -11.73 -9.34 -5.37
N ARG A 63 -11.23 -8.36 -6.13
CA ARG A 63 -11.38 -6.94 -5.78
C ARG A 63 -12.40 -6.26 -6.69
N ASP A 64 -13.36 -5.59 -6.06
CA ASP A 64 -14.37 -4.80 -6.76
C ASP A 64 -13.76 -3.59 -7.48
N ASN A 65 -12.79 -2.93 -6.85
CA ASN A 65 -12.04 -1.81 -7.41
C ASN A 65 -10.55 -2.17 -7.55
N GLN A 66 -9.99 -1.95 -8.74
CA GLN A 66 -8.57 -2.22 -9.04
C GLN A 66 -7.67 -1.02 -8.70
N ASP A 67 -8.26 0.18 -8.60
CA ASP A 67 -7.55 1.43 -8.34
C ASP A 67 -7.65 1.88 -6.88
N GLU A 68 -8.49 1.23 -6.06
CA GLU A 68 -8.59 1.53 -4.63
C GLU A 68 -8.91 0.28 -3.80
N TRP A 69 -8.21 0.10 -2.68
CA TRP A 69 -8.48 -1.00 -1.74
C TRP A 69 -8.03 -0.68 -0.32
N ILE A 70 -8.51 -1.47 0.63
CA ILE A 70 -8.00 -1.49 2.00
C ILE A 70 -6.93 -2.57 2.14
N TYR A 71 -5.80 -2.21 2.71
CA TYR A 71 -4.69 -3.09 3.02
C TYR A 71 -4.39 -3.04 4.51
N GLU A 72 -4.06 -4.19 5.07
CA GLU A 72 -3.77 -4.33 6.50
C GLU A 72 -2.33 -4.79 6.66
N CYS A 73 -1.57 -4.12 7.52
CA CYS A 73 -0.23 -4.53 7.88
C CYS A 73 -0.24 -6.00 8.39
N PRO A 74 0.77 -6.82 8.05
CA PRO A 74 0.87 -8.18 8.58
C PRO A 74 0.99 -8.25 10.12
N ASP A 75 1.33 -7.15 10.79
CA ASP A 75 1.26 -7.03 12.24
C ASP A 75 -0.19 -6.93 12.75
N ARG A 76 -0.84 -8.08 12.89
CA ARG A 76 -2.21 -8.16 13.42
C ARG A 76 -2.34 -7.70 14.88
N TYR A 77 -1.26 -7.64 15.66
CA TYR A 77 -1.34 -7.23 17.06
C TYR A 77 -1.42 -5.71 17.22
N ASN A 78 -0.72 -4.95 16.36
CA ASN A 78 -0.70 -3.48 16.34
C ASN A 78 -1.48 -2.87 15.17
N LEU A 79 -2.26 -3.70 14.48
CA LEU A 79 -2.90 -3.50 13.17
C LEU A 79 -2.94 -2.06 12.67
N VAL A 80 -2.13 -1.81 11.63
CA VAL A 80 -2.17 -0.58 10.84
C VAL A 80 -2.97 -0.83 9.58
N THR A 81 -4.01 -0.05 9.36
CA THR A 81 -4.90 -0.17 8.21
C THR A 81 -4.63 0.97 7.24
N PHE A 82 -4.34 0.62 6.00
CA PHE A 82 -4.06 1.54 4.90
C PHE A 82 -5.22 1.56 3.91
N ARG A 83 -5.59 2.74 3.43
CA ARG A 83 -6.31 2.91 2.17
C ARG A 83 -5.29 3.16 1.07
N ILE A 84 -5.22 2.26 0.11
CA ILE A 84 -4.35 2.39 -1.05
C ILE A 84 -5.17 2.85 -2.24
N LYS A 85 -4.69 3.86 -2.96
CA LYS A 85 -5.33 4.41 -4.15
C LYS A 85 -4.32 4.66 -5.26
N LYS A 86 -4.63 4.29 -6.50
CA LYS A 86 -3.81 4.63 -7.66
C LYS A 86 -3.86 6.14 -7.90
N LYS A 87 -2.70 6.75 -8.11
CA LYS A 87 -2.56 8.17 -8.43
C LYS A 87 -2.55 8.34 -9.95
N GLU A 88 -3.40 9.23 -10.46
CA GLU A 88 -3.52 9.56 -11.89
C GLU A 88 -2.25 10.25 -12.44
#